data_AF-A0A9Q9ALG9-F1
#
_entry.id   AF-A0A9Q9ALG9-F1
#
_cell.length_a   1.000
_cell.length_b   1.000
_cell.length_c   1.000
_cell.angle_alpha   90.00
_cell.angle_beta   90.00
_cell.angle_gamma   90.00
#
_symmetry.space_group_name_H-M   'P 1'
#
loop_
_entity.id
_entity.type
_entity.pdbx_description
1 polymer ?
#
loop_
_entity_poly.entity_id
_entity_poly.type
_entity_poly.pdbx_seq_one_letter_code
_entity_poly.pdbx_strand_id
1 'polypeptide(L)'
;MRPDGPRPTIVGNSDGPEPPYPLKLDGKVIKGFGRGSKDLGIPTANIPLSGLSVGGHEDLESGVYYGWAGLSPSQAIEQQQSSGSSQYKLMKTEVFDKLSSMLADAATPAPTQGAVYPMVMSIGWNPFYKNTVRSVEVHIMQDFQTDFYDSHMNLLIVGFIRPELDYVSKESLIDDIKTDIDVAGRSLSRPAYIALAKDSYLSSFEGKGEIAS
;
A
#
# COMPACT_ATOMS: atom_id res chain seq x y z
N MET A 1 -11.90 1.44 19.17
CA MET A 1 -10.90 1.96 20.13
C MET A 1 -9.57 1.21 20.03
N ARG A 2 -8.46 1.95 20.10
CA ARG A 2 -7.09 1.41 20.10
C ARG A 2 -6.85 0.47 21.31
N PRO A 3 -6.28 -0.74 21.12
CA PRO A 3 -6.01 -1.67 22.22
C PRO A 3 -4.82 -1.21 23.08
N ASP A 4 -4.86 -1.48 24.39
CA ASP A 4 -3.83 -1.08 25.38
C ASP A 4 -2.59 -2.00 25.42
N GLY A 5 -2.54 -3.04 24.57
CA GLY A 5 -1.50 -4.06 24.56
C GLY A 5 -0.52 -3.96 23.38
N PRO A 6 0.61 -4.70 23.43
CA PRO A 6 1.54 -4.76 22.32
C PRO A 6 0.86 -5.39 21.10
N ARG A 7 1.04 -4.77 19.93
CA ARG A 7 0.53 -5.27 18.65
C ARG A 7 1.47 -6.36 18.10
N PRO A 8 0.95 -7.34 17.35
CA PRO A 8 1.80 -8.28 16.60
C PRO A 8 2.79 -7.52 15.71
N THR A 9 4.05 -7.95 15.70
CA THR A 9 5.10 -7.33 14.87
C THR A 9 5.16 -7.92 13.45
N ILE A 10 4.44 -9.01 13.21
CA ILE A 10 4.27 -9.68 11.93
C ILE A 10 2.85 -10.28 11.88
N VAL A 11 2.24 -10.35 10.70
CA VAL A 11 0.89 -10.89 10.50
C VAL A 11 0.82 -11.84 9.30
N GLY A 12 -0.23 -12.65 9.19
CA GLY A 12 -0.40 -13.65 8.14
C GLY A 12 0.45 -14.92 8.35
N ASN A 13 0.07 -16.00 7.68
CA ASN A 13 0.74 -17.31 7.77
C ASN A 13 2.20 -17.23 7.28
N SER A 14 3.13 -17.97 7.90
CA SER A 14 4.54 -18.01 7.49
C SER A 14 4.73 -18.55 6.07
N ASP A 15 3.84 -19.43 5.64
CA ASP A 15 3.97 -20.20 4.40
C ASP A 15 3.41 -19.46 3.18
N GLY A 16 2.73 -18.34 3.38
CA GLY A 16 2.19 -17.49 2.33
C GLY A 16 0.83 -16.90 2.66
N PRO A 17 0.27 -16.06 1.78
CA PRO A 17 -1.09 -15.57 1.91
C PRO A 17 -2.11 -16.71 1.89
N GLU A 18 -3.14 -16.61 2.72
CA GLU A 18 -4.26 -17.55 2.77
C GLU A 18 -5.51 -16.93 2.13
N PRO A 19 -6.46 -17.73 1.61
CA PRO A 19 -7.70 -17.20 1.08
C PRO A 19 -8.38 -16.20 2.05
N PRO A 20 -8.83 -15.03 1.54
CA PRO A 20 -9.05 -14.72 0.13
C PRO A 20 -7.82 -14.14 -0.61
N TYR A 21 -6.66 -14.04 0.02
CA TYR A 21 -5.47 -13.43 -0.57
C TYR A 21 -4.72 -14.38 -1.54
N PRO A 22 -4.01 -13.85 -2.54
CA PRO A 22 -3.84 -12.44 -2.87
C PRO A 22 -5.04 -11.86 -3.63
N LEU A 23 -5.42 -10.62 -3.31
CA LEU A 23 -6.47 -9.88 -4.01
C LEU A 23 -5.86 -8.89 -4.98
N LYS A 24 -6.50 -8.71 -6.13
CA LYS A 24 -6.09 -7.79 -7.19
C LYS A 24 -7.06 -6.63 -7.24
N LEU A 25 -6.52 -5.41 -7.23
CA LEU A 25 -7.25 -4.16 -7.42
C LEU A 25 -6.39 -3.26 -8.31
N ASP A 26 -6.95 -2.47 -9.20
CA ASP A 26 -6.18 -1.49 -9.97
C ASP A 26 -6.98 -0.22 -10.22
N GLY A 27 -6.33 0.89 -10.55
CA GLY A 27 -7.03 2.12 -10.92
C GLY A 27 -6.12 3.34 -11.01
N LYS A 28 -6.69 4.46 -11.49
CA LYS A 28 -5.97 5.74 -11.54
C LYS A 28 -5.87 6.37 -10.16
N VAL A 29 -4.70 6.93 -9.86
CA VAL A 29 -4.47 7.71 -8.65
C VAL A 29 -5.18 9.06 -8.76
N ILE A 30 -6.10 9.33 -7.85
CA ILE A 30 -6.84 10.61 -7.79
C ILE A 30 -6.50 11.40 -6.53
N LYS A 31 -6.89 12.68 -6.53
CA LYS A 31 -6.84 13.54 -5.34
C LYS A 31 -7.95 13.12 -4.36
N GLY A 32 -7.61 13.01 -3.08
CA GLY A 32 -8.58 12.80 -2.00
C GLY A 32 -9.32 14.08 -1.58
N PHE A 33 -10.20 13.96 -0.58
CA PHE A 33 -11.16 15.00 -0.17
C PHE A 33 -10.66 15.97 0.92
N GLY A 34 -9.36 16.31 0.93
CA GLY A 34 -8.89 17.50 1.66
C GLY A 34 -8.69 17.36 3.19
N ARG A 35 -8.18 16.22 3.68
CA ARG A 35 -7.43 16.18 4.95
C ARG A 35 -6.05 15.62 4.63
N GLY A 36 -5.02 16.47 4.63
CA GLY A 36 -3.71 16.11 4.12
C GLY A 36 -3.05 15.04 4.96
N SER A 37 -3.14 13.77 4.55
CA SER A 37 -2.21 12.73 5.00
C SER A 37 -0.74 13.16 4.74
N LYS A 38 -0.53 14.00 3.72
CA LYS A 38 0.68 14.80 3.50
C LYS A 38 1.09 15.69 4.68
N ASP A 39 0.15 16.33 5.37
CA ASP A 39 0.40 17.16 6.56
C ASP A 39 0.70 16.31 7.81
N LEU A 40 0.46 15.00 7.74
CA LEU A 40 0.94 14.01 8.72
C LEU A 40 2.34 13.49 8.37
N GLY A 41 2.87 13.82 7.18
CA GLY A 41 4.09 13.24 6.63
C GLY A 41 3.91 11.82 6.09
N ILE A 42 2.67 11.39 5.84
CA ILE A 42 2.32 10.02 5.41
C ILE A 42 1.40 10.13 4.18
N PRO A 43 1.92 10.47 2.99
CA PRO A 43 1.09 10.71 1.80
C PRO A 43 0.30 9.45 1.39
N THR A 44 -1.00 9.59 1.16
CA THR A 44 -1.86 8.49 0.66
C THR A 44 -2.40 8.79 -0.75
N ALA A 45 -2.29 7.81 -1.63
CA ALA A 45 -2.90 7.79 -2.96
C ALA A 45 -4.33 7.26 -2.85
N ASN A 46 -5.29 7.97 -3.44
CA ASN A 46 -6.68 7.52 -3.46
C ASN A 46 -6.96 6.77 -4.77
N ILE A 47 -7.62 5.62 -4.69
CA ILE A 47 -8.09 4.86 -5.85
C ILE A 47 -9.62 4.81 -5.82
N PRO A 48 -10.33 5.31 -6.86
CA PRO A 48 -11.78 5.28 -6.90
C PRO A 48 -12.27 3.86 -7.15
N LEU A 49 -13.12 3.34 -6.27
CA LEU A 49 -13.79 2.05 -6.47
C LEU A 49 -15.10 2.24 -7.24
N SER A 50 -15.36 1.38 -8.23
CA SER A 50 -16.70 1.24 -8.80
C SER A 50 -17.50 0.24 -7.96
N GLY A 51 -18.39 0.75 -7.10
CA GLY A 51 -19.27 -0.09 -6.28
C GLY A 51 -18.69 -0.47 -4.91
N LEU A 52 -19.09 -1.64 -4.40
CA LEU A 52 -18.78 -2.11 -3.04
C LEU A 52 -17.66 -3.17 -3.00
N SER A 53 -17.35 -3.79 -4.14
CA SER A 53 -16.36 -4.86 -4.22
C SER A 53 -14.93 -4.31 -4.25
N VAL A 54 -14.05 -4.91 -3.45
CA VAL A 54 -12.60 -4.72 -3.57
C VAL A 54 -12.00 -6.02 -4.10
N GLY A 55 -11.56 -6.00 -5.35
CA GLY A 55 -11.05 -7.19 -6.04
C GLY A 55 -12.10 -8.30 -6.17
N GLY A 56 -13.36 -7.93 -6.40
CA GLY A 56 -14.48 -8.88 -6.49
C GLY A 56 -15.08 -9.35 -5.15
N HIS A 57 -14.63 -8.79 -4.02
CA HIS A 57 -15.16 -9.13 -2.68
C HIS A 57 -15.93 -7.97 -2.06
N GLU A 58 -17.24 -8.16 -1.83
CA GLU A 58 -18.12 -7.15 -1.21
C GLU A 58 -18.00 -7.10 0.33
N ASP A 59 -17.58 -8.22 0.93
CA ASP A 59 -17.57 -8.42 2.39
C ASP A 59 -16.18 -8.23 3.03
N LEU A 60 -15.27 -7.49 2.39
CA LEU A 60 -13.97 -7.18 2.99
C LEU A 60 -14.12 -6.29 4.21
N GLU A 61 -13.42 -6.66 5.29
CA GLU A 61 -13.42 -5.88 6.53
C GLU A 61 -12.87 -4.46 6.30
N SER A 62 -13.42 -3.45 6.99
CA SER A 62 -12.76 -2.15 7.02
C SER A 62 -11.51 -2.22 7.90
N GLY A 63 -10.39 -1.71 7.41
CA GLY A 63 -9.16 -1.70 8.18
C GLY A 63 -7.92 -1.51 7.33
N VAL A 64 -6.78 -1.89 7.92
CA VAL A 64 -5.46 -1.74 7.32
C VAL A 64 -4.98 -3.08 6.77
N TYR A 65 -4.55 -3.05 5.52
CA TYR A 65 -4.02 -4.17 4.76
C TYR A 65 -2.59 -3.85 4.29
N TYR A 66 -1.91 -4.88 3.79
CA TYR A 66 -0.57 -4.74 3.23
C TYR A 66 -0.40 -5.55 1.95
N GLY A 67 0.61 -5.19 1.17
CA GLY A 67 0.91 -5.87 -0.06
C GLY A 67 1.87 -5.11 -0.96
N TRP A 68 1.70 -5.29 -2.25
CA TRP A 68 2.54 -4.71 -3.29
C TRP A 68 1.74 -3.75 -4.15
N ALA A 69 2.37 -2.62 -4.52
CA ALA A 69 1.84 -1.64 -5.45
C ALA A 69 2.76 -1.53 -6.66
N GLY A 70 2.24 -1.85 -7.84
CA GLY A 70 2.84 -1.58 -9.13
C GLY A 70 2.37 -0.22 -9.64
N LEU A 71 3.30 0.69 -9.88
CA LEU A 71 3.00 2.03 -10.40
C LEU A 71 3.48 2.13 -11.85
N SER A 72 2.60 2.60 -12.74
CA SER A 72 2.94 2.82 -14.15
C SER A 72 4.08 3.85 -14.30
N PRO A 73 4.86 3.81 -15.40
CA PRO A 73 5.87 4.82 -15.69
C PRO A 73 5.36 6.25 -15.48
N SER A 74 6.11 7.05 -14.72
CA SER A 74 5.78 8.45 -14.42
C SER A 74 7.04 9.24 -14.04
N GLN A 75 6.95 10.57 -14.06
CA GLN A 75 8.04 11.45 -13.63
C GLN A 75 8.51 11.14 -12.20
N ALA A 76 7.59 10.70 -11.33
CA ALA A 76 7.92 10.34 -9.96
C ALA A 76 8.90 9.17 -9.90
N ILE A 77 8.72 8.15 -10.75
CA ILE A 77 9.61 6.97 -10.83
C ILE A 77 10.95 7.37 -11.45
N GLU A 78 10.95 8.18 -12.50
CA GLU A 78 12.17 8.64 -13.18
C GLU A 78 13.10 9.44 -12.26
N GLN A 79 12.54 10.32 -11.42
CA GLN A 79 13.31 11.14 -10.47
C GLN A 79 13.89 10.34 -9.29
N GLN A 80 13.27 9.21 -8.92
CA GLN A 80 13.80 8.39 -7.83
C GLN A 80 15.12 7.73 -8.18
N GLN A 81 15.27 7.28 -9.43
CA GLN A 81 16.45 6.54 -9.85
C GLN A 81 17.70 7.40 -9.98
N SER A 82 17.53 8.69 -10.24
CA SER A 82 18.63 9.66 -10.29
C SER A 82 19.09 10.15 -8.91
N SER A 83 18.28 9.94 -7.87
CA SER A 83 18.49 10.55 -6.54
C SER A 83 19.27 9.69 -5.55
N GLY A 84 19.68 8.47 -5.91
CA GLY A 84 20.37 7.54 -5.00
C GLY A 84 19.49 7.03 -3.85
N SER A 85 19.95 6.00 -3.13
CA SER A 85 19.19 5.32 -2.07
C SER A 85 18.90 6.24 -0.88
N SER A 86 17.71 6.83 -0.83
CA SER A 86 17.21 7.50 0.39
C SER A 86 16.61 6.46 1.33
N GLN A 87 17.06 6.45 2.59
CA GLN A 87 16.39 5.73 3.66
C GLN A 87 14.92 6.17 3.74
N TYR A 88 13.99 5.22 3.80
CA TYR A 88 12.57 5.52 4.01
C TYR A 88 12.29 5.79 5.50
N LYS A 89 11.76 6.97 5.80
CA LYS A 89 11.77 7.55 7.16
C LYS A 89 10.73 6.99 8.12
N LEU A 90 9.69 6.33 7.61
CA LEU A 90 8.55 5.86 8.42
C LEU A 90 8.66 4.39 8.83
N MET A 91 9.72 3.71 8.40
CA MET A 91 10.01 2.32 8.73
C MET A 91 11.30 2.25 9.55
N LYS A 92 11.38 1.32 10.50
CA LYS A 92 12.64 1.06 11.20
C LYS A 92 13.71 0.60 10.23
N THR A 93 14.93 1.12 10.41
CA THR A 93 16.08 0.86 9.54
C THR A 93 16.34 -0.64 9.34
N GLU A 94 16.31 -1.43 10.40
CA GLU A 94 16.48 -2.89 10.35
C GLU A 94 15.43 -3.61 9.47
N VAL A 95 14.20 -3.09 9.40
CA VAL A 95 13.12 -3.64 8.58
C VAL A 95 13.31 -3.22 7.13
N PHE A 96 13.62 -1.94 6.93
CA PHE A 96 13.89 -1.38 5.60
C PHE A 96 15.08 -2.07 4.93
N ASP A 97 16.19 -2.24 5.63
CA ASP A 97 17.41 -2.86 5.11
C ASP A 97 17.15 -4.31 4.69
N LYS A 98 16.43 -5.07 5.53
CA LYS A 98 16.06 -6.45 5.22
C LYS A 98 15.15 -6.52 3.98
N LEU A 99 14.10 -5.71 3.93
CA LEU A 99 13.15 -5.70 2.81
C LEU A 99 13.84 -5.28 1.51
N SER A 100 14.67 -4.25 1.57
CA SER A 100 15.42 -3.72 0.42
C SER A 100 16.43 -4.73 -0.09
N SER A 101 17.17 -5.40 0.80
CA SER A 101 18.08 -6.49 0.42
C SER A 101 17.35 -7.59 -0.32
N MET A 102 16.19 -8.04 0.18
CA MET A 102 15.42 -9.10 -0.47
C MET A 102 14.80 -8.67 -1.80
N LEU A 103 14.42 -7.39 -1.94
CA LEU A 103 13.93 -6.84 -3.21
C LEU A 103 15.04 -6.69 -4.25
N ALA A 104 16.25 -6.30 -3.84
CA ALA A 104 17.39 -6.20 -4.73
C ALA A 104 17.75 -7.56 -5.35
N ASP A 105 17.70 -8.63 -4.54
CA ASP A 105 17.89 -10.01 -5.01
C ASP A 105 16.74 -10.48 -5.93
N ALA A 106 15.59 -9.81 -5.88
CA ALA A 106 14.39 -10.17 -6.62
C ALA A 106 14.32 -9.61 -8.05
N ALA A 107 15.31 -8.85 -8.54
CA ALA A 107 15.35 -8.31 -9.91
C ALA A 107 14.03 -7.60 -10.33
N THR A 108 13.85 -6.36 -9.87
CA THR A 108 12.67 -5.53 -10.18
C THR A 108 12.63 -5.06 -11.65
N PRO A 109 11.43 -4.77 -12.20
CA PRO A 109 11.27 -4.29 -13.58
C PRO A 109 12.07 -3.02 -13.88
N ALA A 110 12.40 -2.81 -15.14
CA ALA A 110 13.04 -1.57 -15.59
C ALA A 110 12.06 -0.37 -15.45
N PRO A 111 12.55 0.86 -15.16
CA PRO A 111 11.74 2.10 -15.07
C PRO A 111 10.73 2.31 -16.20
N THR A 112 11.11 1.95 -17.43
CA THR A 112 10.27 2.08 -18.62
C THR A 112 9.04 1.18 -18.58
N GLN A 113 9.01 0.22 -17.64
CA GLN A 113 7.92 -0.70 -17.35
C GLN A 113 7.22 -0.37 -16.02
N GLY A 114 7.56 0.76 -15.38
CA GLY A 114 7.05 1.14 -14.07
C GLY A 114 7.94 0.65 -12.93
N ALA A 115 7.40 0.60 -11.73
CA ALA A 115 8.10 0.11 -10.55
C ALA A 115 7.14 -0.52 -9.53
N VAL A 116 7.65 -1.50 -8.77
CA VAL A 116 6.90 -2.21 -7.73
C VAL A 116 7.44 -1.80 -6.37
N TYR A 117 6.53 -1.48 -5.46
CA TYR A 117 6.83 -1.00 -4.12
C TYR A 117 6.02 -1.74 -3.06
N PRO A 118 6.56 -1.91 -1.84
CA PRO A 118 5.76 -2.35 -0.72
C PRO A 118 4.77 -1.24 -0.31
N MET A 119 3.58 -1.64 0.16
CA MET A 119 2.53 -0.70 0.55
C MET A 119 1.77 -1.17 1.81
N VAL A 120 1.20 -0.19 2.51
CA VAL A 120 0.02 -0.39 3.35
C VAL A 120 -1.16 0.31 2.71
N MET A 121 -2.36 -0.19 2.95
CA MET A 121 -3.58 0.45 2.46
C MET A 121 -4.68 0.42 3.51
N SER A 122 -5.51 1.47 3.52
CA SER A 122 -6.72 1.56 4.33
C SER A 122 -7.93 1.32 3.42
N ILE A 123 -8.81 0.42 3.84
CA ILE A 123 -10.13 0.21 3.24
C ILE A 123 -11.17 0.69 4.26
N GLY A 124 -12.00 1.63 3.88
CA GLY A 124 -13.01 2.22 4.76
C GLY A 124 -14.26 2.65 4.01
N TRP A 125 -15.19 3.29 4.73
CA TRP A 125 -16.39 3.88 4.15
C TRP A 125 -16.21 5.38 3.95
N ASN A 126 -16.66 5.90 2.81
CA ASN A 126 -16.57 7.32 2.50
C ASN A 126 -17.72 8.11 3.16
N PRO A 127 -17.44 9.00 4.13
CA PRO A 127 -18.49 9.77 4.81
C PRO A 127 -19.23 10.76 3.92
N PHE A 128 -18.58 11.28 2.86
CA PHE A 128 -19.18 12.23 1.93
C PHE A 128 -20.32 11.61 1.12
N TYR A 129 -20.25 10.31 0.88
CA TYR A 129 -21.28 9.55 0.18
C TYR A 129 -22.19 8.80 1.16
N LYS A 130 -22.43 9.36 2.35
CA LYS A 130 -23.29 8.77 3.39
C LYS A 130 -22.90 7.32 3.75
N ASN A 131 -21.61 7.00 3.66
CA ASN A 131 -21.07 5.64 3.86
C ASN A 131 -21.71 4.57 2.96
N THR A 132 -22.13 4.92 1.73
CA THR A 132 -22.63 3.94 0.75
C THR A 132 -21.60 3.56 -0.29
N VAL A 133 -20.38 4.11 -0.20
CA VAL A 133 -19.26 3.85 -1.12
C VAL A 133 -18.01 3.57 -0.30
N ARG A 134 -17.26 2.53 -0.67
CA ARG A 134 -15.96 2.21 -0.07
C ARG A 134 -14.88 3.16 -0.59
N SER A 135 -13.89 3.46 0.23
CA SER A 135 -12.69 4.22 -0.14
C SER A 135 -11.44 3.37 0.07
N VAL A 136 -10.51 3.47 -0.88
CA VAL A 136 -9.17 2.87 -0.80
C VAL A 136 -8.13 3.97 -0.78
N GLU A 137 -7.32 3.97 0.26
CA GLU A 137 -6.18 4.86 0.43
C GLU A 137 -4.89 4.04 0.57
N VAL A 138 -3.93 4.27 -0.32
CA VAL A 138 -2.68 3.50 -0.39
C VAL A 138 -1.51 4.37 0.02
N HIS A 139 -0.71 3.91 0.97
CA HIS A 139 0.59 4.50 1.27
C HIS A 139 1.69 3.61 0.70
N ILE A 140 2.36 4.10 -0.34
CA ILE A 140 3.57 3.46 -0.87
C ILE A 140 4.71 3.75 0.11
N MET A 141 5.46 2.72 0.50
CA MET A 141 6.59 2.84 1.43
C MET A 141 7.85 3.34 0.72
N GLN A 142 7.74 4.50 0.09
CA GLN A 142 8.79 5.11 -0.71
C GLN A 142 8.63 6.64 -0.71
N ASP A 143 9.74 7.37 -0.56
CA ASP A 143 9.73 8.83 -0.49
C ASP A 143 9.82 9.46 -1.91
N PHE A 144 8.67 9.77 -2.51
CA PHE A 144 8.63 10.46 -3.81
C PHE A 144 8.86 11.97 -3.67
N GLN A 145 9.64 12.55 -4.60
CA GLN A 145 9.90 14.00 -4.65
C GLN A 145 8.78 14.77 -5.36
N THR A 146 7.99 14.09 -6.17
CA THR A 146 6.85 14.66 -6.91
C THR A 146 5.65 13.73 -6.85
N ASP A 147 4.47 14.30 -7.08
CA ASP A 147 3.22 13.55 -7.11
C ASP A 147 3.09 12.70 -8.38
N PHE A 148 2.26 11.67 -8.29
CA PHE A 148 1.96 10.72 -9.38
C PHE A 148 0.45 10.57 -9.62
N TYR A 149 -0.29 11.69 -9.51
CA TYR A 149 -1.70 11.71 -9.94
C TYR A 149 -1.85 11.28 -11.38
N ASP A 150 -3.02 10.71 -11.71
CA ASP A 150 -3.37 10.15 -13.02
C ASP A 150 -2.54 8.93 -13.46
N SER A 151 -1.48 8.58 -12.72
CA SER A 151 -0.74 7.34 -12.92
C SER A 151 -1.63 6.15 -12.56
N HIS A 152 -1.46 5.07 -13.30
CA HIS A 152 -2.17 3.83 -13.04
C HIS A 152 -1.44 3.02 -11.96
N MET A 153 -2.19 2.47 -11.02
CA MET A 153 -1.66 1.67 -9.91
C MET A 153 -2.34 0.31 -9.87
N ASN A 154 -1.53 -0.76 -9.89
CA ASN A 154 -1.96 -2.13 -9.66
C ASN A 154 -1.61 -2.55 -8.23
N LEU A 155 -2.57 -3.05 -7.48
CA LEU A 155 -2.43 -3.48 -6.10
C LEU A 155 -2.60 -4.98 -5.98
N LEU A 156 -1.64 -5.62 -5.31
CA LEU A 156 -1.72 -7.01 -4.89
C LEU A 156 -1.80 -7.03 -3.35
N ILE A 157 -3.00 -7.22 -2.81
CA ILE A 157 -3.27 -7.23 -1.37
C ILE A 157 -3.00 -8.64 -0.86
N VAL A 158 -2.10 -8.79 0.11
CA VAL A 158 -1.60 -10.11 0.53
C VAL A 158 -1.93 -10.46 1.98
N GLY A 159 -2.57 -9.55 2.70
CA GLY A 159 -3.05 -9.80 4.06
C GLY A 159 -3.64 -8.59 4.76
N PHE A 160 -4.23 -8.85 5.92
CA PHE A 160 -4.80 -7.87 6.84
C PHE A 160 -3.87 -7.65 8.04
N ILE A 161 -3.78 -6.40 8.50
CA ILE A 161 -3.02 -6.01 9.70
C ILE A 161 -3.96 -5.85 10.90
N ARG A 162 -5.01 -5.03 10.75
CA ARG A 162 -5.91 -4.66 11.85
C ARG A 162 -7.18 -3.96 11.36
N PRO A 163 -8.27 -3.97 12.16
CA PRO A 163 -9.46 -3.16 11.89
C PRO A 163 -9.15 -1.65 11.98
N GLU A 164 -10.12 -0.85 11.54
CA GLU A 164 -10.16 0.58 11.81
C GLU A 164 -10.12 0.85 13.33
N LEU A 165 -9.34 1.85 13.74
CA LEU A 165 -9.20 2.23 15.14
C LEU A 165 -9.60 3.70 15.32
N ASP A 166 -10.25 4.00 16.44
CA ASP A 166 -10.52 5.36 16.87
C ASP A 166 -9.32 5.94 17.61
N TYR A 167 -8.99 7.18 17.30
CA TYR A 167 -7.87 7.89 17.88
C TYR A 167 -8.33 9.16 18.57
N VAL A 168 -7.80 9.38 19.78
CA VAL A 168 -8.05 10.60 20.57
C VAL A 168 -7.00 11.69 20.31
N SER A 169 -5.90 11.36 19.63
CA SER A 169 -4.83 12.31 19.28
C SER A 169 -4.21 12.02 17.90
N LYS A 170 -3.66 13.05 17.25
CA LYS A 170 -2.94 12.92 15.96
C LYS A 170 -1.69 12.05 16.11
N GLU A 171 -1.02 12.15 17.25
CA GLU A 171 0.22 11.42 17.55
C GLU A 171 -0.05 9.91 17.63
N SER A 172 -1.13 9.51 18.32
CA SER A 172 -1.51 8.09 18.43
C SER A 172 -1.85 7.47 17.08
N LEU A 173 -2.48 8.24 16.18
CA LEU A 173 -2.73 7.84 14.78
C LEU A 173 -1.41 7.64 14.02
N ILE A 174 -0.48 8.60 14.09
CA ILE A 174 0.81 8.53 13.41
C ILE A 174 1.62 7.32 13.90
N ASP A 175 1.64 7.07 15.21
CA ASP A 175 2.36 5.95 15.81
C ASP A 175 1.83 4.59 15.34
N ASP A 176 0.51 4.45 15.22
CA ASP A 176 -0.09 3.22 14.70
C ASP A 176 0.15 3.04 13.21
N ILE A 177 0.15 4.10 12.41
CA ILE A 177 0.51 3.99 10.98
C ILE A 177 1.98 3.58 10.82
N LYS A 178 2.90 4.16 11.60
CA LYS A 178 4.31 3.70 11.60
C LYS A 178 4.42 2.24 12.00
N THR A 179 3.64 1.81 12.98
CA THR A 179 3.57 0.40 13.37
C THR A 179 3.04 -0.48 12.23
N ASP A 180 2.01 -0.03 11.51
CA ASP A 180 1.45 -0.76 10.35
C ASP A 180 2.50 -0.93 9.25
N ILE A 181 3.26 0.12 8.95
CA ILE A 181 4.36 0.11 7.98
C ILE A 181 5.45 -0.90 8.39
N ASP A 182 5.82 -0.88 9.66
CA ASP A 182 6.81 -1.77 10.26
C ASP A 182 6.37 -3.24 10.21
N VAL A 183 5.09 -3.50 10.49
CA VAL A 183 4.48 -4.83 10.44
C VAL A 183 4.42 -5.34 9.00
N ALA A 184 4.01 -4.49 8.07
CA ALA A 184 3.97 -4.82 6.65
C ALA A 184 5.36 -5.14 6.11
N GLY A 185 6.38 -4.31 6.41
CA GLY A 185 7.75 -4.55 5.97
C GLY A 185 8.30 -5.89 6.48
N ARG A 186 8.08 -6.21 7.76
CA ARG A 186 8.46 -7.53 8.33
C ARG A 186 7.71 -8.69 7.69
N SER A 187 6.41 -8.52 7.43
CA SER A 187 5.54 -9.55 6.85
C SER A 187 5.88 -9.83 5.37
N LEU A 188 6.20 -8.78 4.60
CA LEU A 188 6.60 -8.87 3.19
C LEU A 188 8.03 -9.41 3.01
N SER A 189 8.90 -9.23 4.01
CA SER A 189 10.27 -9.78 4.02
C SER A 189 10.34 -11.31 4.25
N ARG A 190 9.25 -12.03 4.06
CA ARG A 190 9.21 -13.51 4.13
C ARG A 190 9.27 -14.09 2.71
N PRO A 191 9.91 -15.26 2.50
CA PRO A 191 10.11 -15.83 1.16
C PRO A 191 8.83 -15.95 0.32
N ALA A 192 7.73 -16.43 0.90
CA ALA A 192 6.46 -16.59 0.19
C ALA A 192 5.83 -15.25 -0.23
N TYR A 193 6.11 -14.17 0.51
CA TYR A 193 5.52 -12.85 0.27
C TYR A 193 6.38 -11.98 -0.64
N ILE A 194 7.72 -12.05 -0.51
CA ILE A 194 8.64 -11.31 -1.37
C ILE A 194 8.57 -11.82 -2.82
N ALA A 195 8.32 -13.11 -3.02
CA ALA A 195 8.15 -13.69 -4.35
C ALA A 195 6.98 -13.04 -5.13
N LEU A 196 5.95 -12.55 -4.43
CA LEU A 196 4.79 -11.91 -5.03
C LEU A 196 5.09 -10.53 -5.62
N ALA A 197 6.21 -9.88 -5.24
CA ALA A 197 6.65 -8.65 -5.87
C ALA A 197 6.96 -8.83 -7.37
N LYS A 198 7.16 -10.08 -7.82
CA LYS A 198 7.38 -10.47 -9.22
C LYS A 198 6.10 -10.82 -9.97
N ASP A 199 4.92 -10.75 -9.34
CA ASP A 199 3.67 -11.06 -10.04
C ASP A 199 3.52 -10.12 -11.24
N SER A 200 3.43 -10.69 -12.44
CA SER A 200 3.29 -9.96 -13.71
C SER A 200 2.14 -8.95 -13.73
N TYR A 201 1.11 -9.17 -12.89
CA TYR A 201 0.03 -8.22 -12.69
C TYR A 201 0.54 -6.85 -12.26
N LEU A 202 1.55 -6.78 -11.39
CA LEU A 202 2.07 -5.52 -10.86
C LEU A 202 2.80 -4.67 -11.92
N SER A 203 3.17 -5.25 -13.06
CA SER A 203 3.84 -4.55 -14.17
C SER A 203 2.99 -4.48 -15.45
N SER A 204 1.74 -4.94 -15.42
CA SER A 204 0.86 -4.99 -16.59
C SER A 204 -0.16 -3.86 -16.57
N PHE A 205 0.10 -2.82 -17.37
CA PHE A 205 -0.72 -1.60 -17.44
C PHE A 205 -1.52 -1.47 -18.76
N GLU A 206 -1.36 -2.40 -19.70
CA GLU A 206 -2.05 -2.36 -20.99
C GLU A 206 -3.56 -2.60 -20.85
N GLY A 207 -4.37 -1.82 -21.57
CA GLY A 207 -5.84 -1.99 -21.61
C GLY A 207 -6.56 -1.63 -20.32
N LYS A 208 -5.88 -1.03 -19.34
CA LYS A 208 -6.45 -0.67 -18.04
C LYS A 208 -7.25 0.65 -18.09
N GLY A 209 -8.46 0.61 -17.55
CA GLY A 209 -9.42 1.72 -17.55
C GLY A 209 -9.10 2.84 -16.55
N GLU A 210 -9.92 3.89 -16.54
CA GLU A 210 -9.76 5.02 -15.61
C GLU A 210 -10.25 4.73 -14.18
N ILE A 211 -11.08 3.71 -14.01
CA ILE A 211 -11.81 3.40 -12.77
C ILE A 211 -11.47 1.97 -12.33
N ALA A 212 -11.28 1.78 -11.02
CA ALA A 212 -11.04 0.46 -10.43
C ALA A 212 -12.30 -0.41 -10.44
N SER A 213 -12.14 -1.68 -10.82
CA SER A 213 -13.16 -2.73 -10.72
C SER A 213 -12.63 -3.91 -9.92
#